data_AF-A0A7X3PUQ9-F1
#
_entry.id   AF-A0A7X3PUQ9-F1
#
_cell.length_a   1.000
_cell.length_b   1.000
_cell.length_c   1.000
_cell.angle_alpha   90.00
_cell.angle_beta   90.00
_cell.angle_gamma   90.00
#
_symmetry.space_group_name_H-M   'P 1'
#
loop_
_entity.id
_entity.type
_entity.pdbx_description
1 polymer ?
#
loop_
_entity_poly.entity_id
_entity_poly.type
_entity_poly.pdbx_seq_one_letter_code
_entity_poly.pdbx_strand_id
1 'polypeptide(L)'
;VYSSIGLLFVPALLMLLFRRKYPRWWFDWNLELLRFSSRISAYLGLLRDEYPSTDEEQAVHLDIDYPDAQQDLNRWLPLIKWFLAIPHYIVLALLGVIVLLCLIGAWFAILFTGHYPRALFDLVVGFNRWWLRVIAYAFILVTDQYPPFRLSD
;
A
#
# COMPACT_ATOMS: atom_id res chain seq x y z
N VAL A 1 7.82 0.10 -26.05
CA VAL A 1 6.76 -0.32 -25.11
C VAL A 1 6.98 0.46 -23.82
N TYR A 2 6.46 1.68 -23.76
CA TYR A 2 6.77 2.65 -22.71
C TYR A 2 5.59 2.76 -21.74
N SER A 3 5.84 2.39 -20.48
CA SER A 3 5.16 2.81 -19.25
C SER A 3 3.65 3.07 -19.29
N SER A 4 2.85 1.99 -19.18
CA SER A 4 1.39 2.07 -19.01
C SER A 4 0.95 2.72 -17.68
N ILE A 5 1.85 2.79 -16.69
CA ILE A 5 1.58 3.36 -15.36
C ILE A 5 1.40 4.89 -15.44
N GLY A 6 2.17 5.58 -16.29
CA GLY A 6 2.06 7.03 -16.44
C GLY A 6 0.77 7.49 -17.12
N LEU A 7 0.17 6.65 -17.96
CA LEU A 7 -0.98 7.04 -18.78
C LEU A 7 -2.29 7.18 -17.97
N LEU A 8 -2.44 6.42 -16.87
CA LEU A 8 -3.63 6.49 -16.01
C LEU A 8 -3.50 7.53 -14.89
N PHE A 9 -2.27 7.78 -14.42
CA PHE A 9 -1.99 8.75 -13.36
C PHE A 9 -2.15 10.21 -13.84
N VAL A 10 -1.68 10.52 -15.05
CA VAL A 10 -1.71 11.90 -15.58
C VAL A 10 -3.12 12.47 -15.71
N PRO A 11 -4.12 11.76 -16.28
CA PRO A 11 -5.51 12.25 -16.33
C PRO A 11 -6.11 12.50 -14.94
N ALA A 12 -5.85 11.62 -13.97
CA ALA A 12 -6.33 11.79 -12.60
C ALA A 12 -5.72 13.02 -11.93
N LEU A 13 -4.40 13.23 -12.12
CA LEU A 13 -3.69 14.41 -11.63
C LEU A 13 -4.23 15.70 -12.27
N LEU A 14 -4.48 15.70 -13.58
CA LEU A 14 -5.03 16.85 -14.30
C LEU A 14 -6.46 17.16 -13.84
N MET A 15 -7.31 16.15 -13.63
CA MET A 15 -8.66 16.35 -13.09
C MET A 15 -8.62 16.91 -11.66
N LEU A 16 -7.69 16.46 -10.83
CA LEU A 16 -7.50 17.03 -9.50
C LEU A 16 -7.03 18.49 -9.58
N LEU A 17 -6.05 18.80 -10.43
CA LEU A 17 -5.45 20.13 -10.56
C LEU A 17 -6.41 21.17 -11.17
N PHE A 18 -7.09 20.81 -12.27
CA PHE A 18 -7.96 21.74 -13.01
C PHE A 18 -9.42 21.70 -12.57
N ARG A 19 -9.93 20.55 -12.14
CA ARG A 19 -11.35 20.35 -11.84
C ARG A 19 -11.64 20.12 -10.34
N ARG A 20 -10.61 20.01 -9.48
CA ARG A 20 -10.75 19.63 -8.06
C ARG A 20 -11.67 18.44 -7.85
N LYS A 21 -11.64 17.50 -8.81
CA LYS A 21 -12.50 16.33 -8.83
C LYS A 21 -11.61 15.10 -8.87
N TYR A 22 -11.67 14.31 -7.81
CA TYR A 22 -10.97 13.04 -7.76
C TYR A 22 -11.79 11.98 -8.50
N PRO A 23 -11.28 11.34 -9.57
CA PRO A 23 -12.08 10.43 -10.36
C PRO A 23 -12.42 9.15 -9.56
N ARG A 24 -13.71 8.80 -9.44
CA ARG A 24 -14.15 7.58 -8.75
C ARG A 24 -13.54 6.32 -9.34
N TRP A 25 -13.55 6.18 -10.67
CA TRP A 25 -12.94 5.02 -11.35
C TRP A 25 -11.46 4.82 -10.99
N TRP A 26 -10.71 5.91 -10.77
CA TRP A 26 -9.29 5.84 -10.40
C TRP A 26 -9.15 5.41 -8.95
N PHE A 27 -9.99 5.93 -8.04
CA PHE A 27 -10.06 5.47 -6.66
C PHE A 27 -10.43 3.99 -6.58
N ASP A 28 -11.52 3.59 -7.22
CA ASP A 28 -12.07 2.23 -7.17
C ASP A 28 -11.04 1.23 -7.69
N TRP A 29 -10.38 1.55 -8.81
CA TRP A 29 -9.29 0.73 -9.34
C TRP A 29 -8.14 0.58 -8.33
N ASN A 30 -7.73 1.68 -7.68
CA ASN A 30 -6.61 1.66 -6.74
C ASN A 30 -6.97 0.91 -5.46
N LEU A 31 -8.21 1.08 -4.98
CA LEU A 31 -8.72 0.39 -3.80
C LEU A 31 -8.75 -1.12 -4.04
N GLU A 32 -9.28 -1.57 -5.18
CA GLU A 32 -9.29 -2.99 -5.53
C GLU A 32 -7.88 -3.55 -5.74
N LEU A 33 -6.99 -2.80 -6.40
CA LEU A 33 -5.59 -3.20 -6.53
C LEU A 33 -4.92 -3.36 -5.16
N LEU A 34 -5.18 -2.43 -4.23
CA LEU A 34 -4.64 -2.52 -2.87
C LEU A 34 -5.19 -3.71 -2.10
N ARG A 35 -6.50 -3.98 -2.19
CA ARG A 35 -7.13 -5.18 -1.62
C ARG A 35 -6.47 -6.45 -2.15
N PHE A 36 -6.31 -6.56 -3.46
CA PHE A 36 -5.65 -7.70 -4.08
C PHE A 36 -4.16 -7.80 -3.68
N SER A 37 -3.42 -6.69 -3.71
CA SER A 37 -2.01 -6.65 -3.31
C SER A 37 -1.81 -7.04 -1.85
N SER A 38 -2.73 -6.64 -0.96
CA SER A 38 -2.69 -7.03 0.44
C SER A 38 -2.90 -8.54 0.65
N ARG A 39 -3.77 -9.17 -0.16
CA ARG A 39 -3.96 -10.63 -0.17
C ARG A 39 -2.73 -11.36 -0.69
N ILE A 40 -2.14 -10.90 -1.80
CA ILE A 40 -0.87 -11.42 -2.31
C ILE A 40 0.22 -11.32 -1.25
N SER A 41 0.33 -10.17 -0.58
CA SER A 41 1.34 -9.97 0.46
C SER A 41 1.11 -10.88 1.67
N ALA A 42 -0.15 -11.14 2.04
CA ALA A 42 -0.48 -12.10 3.08
C ALA A 42 -0.09 -13.54 2.70
N TYR A 43 -0.35 -13.94 1.46
CA TYR A 43 0.01 -15.26 0.93
C TYR A 43 1.53 -15.44 0.80
N LEU A 44 2.22 -14.53 0.13
CA LEU A 44 3.69 -14.55 0.00
C LEU A 44 4.39 -14.38 1.34
N GLY A 45 3.76 -13.66 2.26
CA GLY A 45 4.18 -13.48 3.64
C GLY A 45 4.09 -14.74 4.49
N LEU A 46 3.50 -15.83 3.95
CA LEU A 46 3.13 -17.05 4.67
C LEU A 46 2.26 -16.75 5.91
N LEU A 47 1.50 -15.66 5.86
CA LEU A 47 0.57 -15.24 6.92
C LEU A 47 -0.77 -15.98 6.77
N ARG A 48 -1.09 -16.41 5.54
CA ARG A 48 -2.27 -17.18 5.17
C ARG A 48 -1.87 -18.21 4.12
N ASP A 49 -2.38 -19.42 4.25
CA ASP A 49 -2.17 -20.49 3.25
C ASP A 49 -3.18 -20.47 2.10
N GLU A 50 -4.13 -19.53 2.13
CA GLU A 50 -5.20 -19.41 1.14
C GLU A 50 -4.71 -18.65 -0.10
N TYR A 51 -4.94 -19.23 -1.28
CA TYR A 51 -4.53 -18.61 -2.54
C TYR A 51 -5.29 -17.28 -2.76
N PRO A 52 -4.59 -16.19 -3.14
CA PRO A 52 -5.22 -14.89 -3.28
C PRO A 52 -6.18 -14.88 -4.48
N SER A 53 -7.47 -14.74 -4.22
CA SER A 53 -8.49 -14.61 -5.26
C SER A 53 -8.63 -13.16 -5.71
N THR A 54 -8.92 -12.96 -6.99
CA THR A 54 -9.17 -11.64 -7.59
C THR A 54 -10.58 -11.14 -7.34
N ASP A 55 -11.56 -12.04 -7.23
CA ASP A 55 -12.98 -11.69 -7.30
C ASP A 55 -13.76 -11.99 -6.02
N GLU A 56 -13.26 -12.89 -5.16
CA GLU A 56 -13.97 -13.26 -3.92
C GLU A 56 -13.53 -12.35 -2.75
N GLU A 57 -14.46 -12.05 -1.84
CA GLU A 57 -14.13 -11.38 -0.59
C GLU A 57 -13.35 -12.33 0.32
N GLN A 58 -12.10 -11.95 0.62
CA GLN A 58 -11.22 -12.67 1.54
C GLN A 58 -10.98 -11.84 2.79
N ALA A 59 -10.55 -12.49 3.87
CA ALA A 59 -10.50 -11.93 5.23
C ALA A 59 -9.68 -10.63 5.42
N VAL A 60 -8.90 -10.19 4.42
CA VAL A 60 -8.20 -8.90 4.44
C VAL A 60 -9.16 -7.80 3.97
N HIS A 61 -9.85 -7.21 4.94
CA HIS A 61 -10.76 -6.08 4.70
C HIS A 61 -9.96 -4.78 4.79
N LEU A 62 -9.83 -4.10 3.65
CA LEU A 62 -9.26 -2.76 3.56
C LEU A 62 -10.40 -1.83 3.15
N ASP A 63 -10.96 -1.14 4.13
CA ASP A 63 -11.95 -0.09 3.89
C ASP A 63 -11.24 1.27 4.00
N ILE A 64 -11.26 1.98 2.88
CA ILE A 64 -10.75 3.35 2.77
C ILE A 64 -11.97 4.19 2.38
N ASP A 65 -12.29 5.19 3.21
CA ASP A 65 -13.37 6.12 2.89
C ASP A 65 -13.02 6.96 1.66
N TYR A 66 -14.01 7.18 0.79
CA TYR A 66 -13.82 8.02 -0.39
C TYR A 66 -13.57 9.47 0.04
N PRO A 67 -12.41 10.06 -0.31
CA PRO A 67 -12.05 11.40 0.14
C PRO A 67 -12.88 12.46 -0.59
N ASP A 68 -13.35 13.48 0.14
CA ASP A 68 -14.02 14.62 -0.49
C ASP A 68 -12.97 15.59 -1.04
N ALA A 69 -12.72 15.50 -2.35
CA ALA A 69 -11.64 16.21 -3.03
C ALA A 69 -11.74 17.74 -2.98
N GLN A 70 -12.90 18.30 -2.59
CA GLN A 70 -13.07 19.74 -2.43
C GLN A 70 -12.68 20.26 -1.05
N GLN A 71 -12.76 19.42 0.00
CA GLN A 71 -12.48 19.83 1.38
C GLN A 71 -11.12 19.35 1.88
N ASP A 72 -10.71 18.14 1.48
CA ASP A 72 -9.53 17.47 2.09
C ASP A 72 -8.27 17.47 1.21
N LEU A 73 -8.38 17.91 -0.05
CA LEU A 73 -7.27 17.79 -1.03
C LEU A 73 -6.88 19.12 -1.66
N ASN A 74 -5.65 19.54 -1.40
CA ASN A 74 -5.11 20.76 -1.97
C ASN A 74 -4.51 20.53 -3.38
N ARG A 75 -4.93 21.36 -4.34
CA ARG A 75 -4.60 21.32 -5.78
C ARG A 75 -3.11 21.22 -6.16
N TRP A 76 -2.20 21.71 -5.31
CA TRP A 76 -0.75 21.76 -5.59
C TRP A 76 0.05 20.71 -4.82
N LEU A 77 -0.56 20.10 -3.79
CA LEU A 77 0.12 19.19 -2.88
C LEU A 77 0.59 17.87 -3.53
N PRO A 78 -0.07 17.28 -4.56
CA PRO A 78 0.39 16.00 -5.12
C PRO A 78 1.87 15.99 -5.55
N LEU A 79 2.35 17.07 -6.18
CA LEU A 79 3.75 17.18 -6.62
C LEU A 79 4.72 17.20 -5.43
N ILE A 80 4.37 17.93 -4.37
CA ILE A 80 5.21 18.06 -3.17
C ILE A 80 5.19 16.76 -2.37
N LYS A 81 4.05 16.08 -2.31
CA LYS A 81 3.90 14.78 -1.62
C LYS A 81 4.84 13.73 -2.18
N TRP A 82 5.01 13.67 -3.50
CA TRP A 82 5.96 12.75 -4.13
C TRP A 82 7.39 12.98 -3.65
N PHE A 83 7.81 14.23 -3.50
CA PHE A 83 9.13 14.55 -2.95
C PHE A 83 9.24 14.14 -1.47
N LEU A 84 8.22 14.42 -0.66
CA LEU A 84 8.15 14.05 0.76
C LEU A 84 8.02 12.54 0.99
N ALA A 85 7.60 11.78 -0.02
CA ALA A 85 7.54 10.32 0.01
C ALA A 85 8.90 9.67 -0.31
N ILE A 86 9.87 10.40 -0.87
CA ILE A 86 11.21 9.84 -1.19
C ILE A 86 11.88 9.23 0.04
N PRO A 87 11.96 9.91 1.20
CA PRO A 87 12.55 9.31 2.41
C PRO A 87 11.83 8.04 2.85
N HIS A 88 10.51 7.98 2.68
CA HIS A 88 9.72 6.79 3.00
C HIS A 88 10.09 5.62 2.10
N TYR A 89 10.22 5.83 0.79
CA TYR A 89 10.59 4.77 -0.13
C TYR A 89 11.97 4.19 0.17
N ILE A 90 12.94 5.02 0.59
CA ILE A 90 14.28 4.54 0.97
C ILE A 90 14.20 3.61 2.17
N VAL A 91 13.48 4.00 3.23
CA VAL A 91 13.39 3.18 4.45
C VAL A 91 12.56 1.92 4.20
N LEU A 92 11.46 2.02 3.45
CA LEU A 92 10.64 0.88 3.06
C LEU A 92 11.41 -0.09 2.17
N ALA A 93 12.27 0.38 1.27
CA ALA A 93 13.12 -0.50 0.46
C ALA A 93 14.10 -1.29 1.32
N LEU A 94 14.79 -0.63 2.26
CA LEU A 94 15.69 -1.31 3.19
C LEU A 94 14.95 -2.33 4.06
N LEU A 95 13.80 -1.94 4.60
CA LEU A 95 12.97 -2.81 5.42
C LEU A 95 12.40 -3.98 4.62
N GLY A 96 12.05 -3.77 3.35
CA GLY A 96 11.58 -4.82 2.45
C GLY A 96 12.63 -5.91 2.23
N VAL A 97 13.92 -5.54 2.15
CA VAL A 97 15.01 -6.53 2.11
C VAL A 97 15.07 -7.34 3.41
N ILE A 98 14.92 -6.69 4.57
CA ILE A 98 14.89 -7.38 5.87
C ILE A 98 13.70 -8.35 5.93
N VAL A 99 12.51 -7.90 5.54
CA VAL A 99 11.29 -8.72 5.48
C VAL A 99 11.49 -9.93 4.57
N LEU A 100 12.11 -9.76 3.40
CA LEU A 100 12.39 -10.85 2.48
C LEU A 100 13.34 -11.90 3.09
N LEU A 101 14.41 -11.47 3.74
CA LEU A 101 15.34 -12.38 4.44
C LEU A 101 14.65 -13.10 5.60
N CYS A 102 13.81 -12.38 6.34
CA CYS A 102 12.99 -12.93 7.41
C CYS A 102 11.99 -13.97 6.89
N LEU A 103 11.39 -13.78 5.72
CA LEU A 103 10.46 -14.74 5.11
C LEU A 103 11.13 -16.06 4.77
N ILE A 104 12.37 -16.01 4.25
CA ILE A 104 13.18 -17.20 4.04
C ILE A 104 13.40 -17.92 5.37
N GLY A 105 13.76 -17.17 6.42
CA GLY A 105 13.90 -17.72 7.78
C GLY A 105 12.60 -18.29 8.35
N ALA A 106 11.46 -17.64 8.10
CA ALA A 106 10.13 -18.10 8.51
C ALA A 106 9.78 -19.44 7.86
N TRP A 107 10.06 -19.59 6.57
CA TRP A 107 9.85 -20.85 5.85
C TRP A 107 10.58 -22.02 6.52
N PHE A 108 11.86 -21.84 6.84
CA PHE A 108 12.62 -22.85 7.61
C PHE A 108 12.04 -23.04 9.02
N ALA A 109 11.71 -21.97 9.74
CA ALA A 109 11.16 -22.06 11.09
C ALA A 109 9.84 -22.85 11.13
N ILE A 110 8.96 -22.66 10.14
CA ILE A 110 7.70 -23.41 10.00
C ILE A 110 7.98 -24.87 9.71
N LEU A 111 8.96 -25.20 8.86
CA LEU A 111 9.30 -26.59 8.57
C LEU A 111 9.81 -27.35 9.81
N PHE A 112 10.60 -26.72 10.66
CA PHE A 112 11.15 -27.36 11.86
C PHE A 112 10.19 -27.30 13.07
N THR A 113 9.47 -26.19 13.23
CA THR A 113 8.69 -25.89 14.45
C THR A 113 7.19 -26.10 14.23
N GLY A 114 6.72 -26.12 12.99
CA GLY A 114 5.30 -26.15 12.63
C GLY A 114 4.55 -24.85 12.93
N HIS A 115 5.22 -23.81 13.43
CA HIS A 115 4.61 -22.57 13.90
C HIS A 115 5.30 -21.35 13.32
N TYR A 116 4.50 -20.35 12.92
CA TYR A 116 5.01 -19.07 12.43
C TYR A 116 5.53 -18.20 13.60
N PRO A 117 6.77 -17.70 13.55
CA PRO A 117 7.30 -16.85 14.63
C PRO A 117 6.53 -15.51 14.73
N ARG A 118 5.95 -15.21 15.90
CA ARG A 118 5.16 -13.97 16.09
C ARG A 118 5.94 -12.69 15.77
N ALA A 119 7.22 -12.63 16.11
CA ALA A 119 8.05 -11.45 15.82
C ALA A 119 8.15 -11.15 14.31
N LEU A 120 8.18 -12.19 13.47
CA LEU A 120 8.17 -12.02 12.02
C LEU A 120 6.79 -11.59 11.51
N PHE A 121 5.73 -12.08 12.15
CA PHE A 121 4.35 -11.74 11.80
C PHE A 121 4.14 -10.23 12.01
N ASP A 122 4.53 -9.73 13.19
CA ASP A 122 4.41 -8.31 13.54
C ASP A 122 5.25 -7.42 12.59
N LEU A 123 6.42 -7.89 12.17
CA LEU A 123 7.27 -7.19 11.21
C LEU A 123 6.62 -7.08 9.83
N VAL A 124 6.15 -8.20 9.26
CA VAL A 124 5.53 -8.24 7.92
C VAL A 124 4.24 -7.42 7.90
N VAL A 125 3.40 -7.57 8.92
CA VAL A 125 2.15 -6.81 9.06
C VAL A 125 2.45 -5.33 9.23
N GLY A 126 3.41 -4.97 10.10
CA GLY A 126 3.81 -3.58 10.30
C GLY A 126 4.37 -2.93 9.04
N PHE A 127 5.17 -3.66 8.26
CA PHE A 127 5.65 -3.24 6.95
C PHE A 127 4.49 -2.97 5.99
N ASN A 128 3.56 -3.92 5.84
CA ASN A 128 2.39 -3.75 4.97
C ASN A 128 1.53 -2.54 5.37
N ARG A 129 1.26 -2.36 6.68
CA ARG A 129 0.49 -1.20 7.17
C ARG A 129 1.19 0.11 6.83
N TRP A 130 2.50 0.19 7.01
CA TRP A 130 3.25 1.38 6.68
C TRP A 130 3.29 1.65 5.17
N TRP A 131 3.50 0.60 4.37
CA TRP A 131 3.43 0.66 2.91
C TRP A 131 2.08 1.20 2.42
N LEU A 132 0.97 0.68 2.95
CA LEU A 132 -0.39 1.13 2.64
C LEU A 132 -0.60 2.61 3.00
N ARG A 133 -0.09 3.08 4.15
CA ARG A 133 -0.15 4.50 4.52
C ARG A 133 0.60 5.39 3.51
N VAL A 134 1.78 4.95 3.06
CA VAL A 134 2.56 5.70 2.07
C VAL A 134 1.87 5.72 0.71
N ILE A 135 1.28 4.61 0.27
CA ILE A 135 0.49 4.58 -0.98
C ILE A 135 -0.74 5.50 -0.87
N ALA A 136 -1.49 5.43 0.24
CA ALA A 136 -2.67 6.25 0.45
C ALA A 136 -2.33 7.76 0.43
N TYR A 137 -1.18 8.15 0.98
CA TYR A 137 -0.69 9.52 0.97
C TYR A 137 -0.16 9.97 -0.41
N ALA A 138 0.74 9.21 -1.01
CA ALA A 138 1.52 9.64 -2.17
C ALA A 138 0.88 9.30 -3.53
N PHE A 139 0.16 8.18 -3.62
CA PHE A 139 -0.33 7.64 -4.89
C PHE A 139 -1.84 7.80 -5.05
N ILE A 140 -2.62 7.41 -4.04
CA ILE A 140 -4.09 7.53 -4.05
C ILE A 140 -4.50 8.94 -3.62
N LEU A 141 -3.62 9.69 -2.94
CA LEU A 141 -3.89 11.06 -2.52
C LEU A 141 -5.21 11.16 -1.75
N VAL A 142 -5.47 10.21 -0.83
CA VAL A 142 -6.71 10.22 -0.02
C VAL A 142 -6.58 11.17 1.16
N THR A 143 -5.37 11.33 1.68
CA THR A 143 -5.10 12.16 2.85
C THR A 143 -3.94 13.11 2.59
N ASP A 144 -4.05 14.35 3.06
CA ASP A 144 -2.97 15.34 3.10
C ASP A 144 -2.08 15.18 4.35
N GLN A 145 -2.43 14.31 5.30
CA GLN A 145 -1.63 14.10 6.52
C GLN A 145 -0.38 13.27 6.23
N TYR A 146 0.78 13.79 6.65
CA TYR A 146 2.06 13.10 6.46
C TYR A 146 2.14 11.83 7.35
N PRO A 147 2.40 10.65 6.76
CA PRO A 147 2.44 9.41 7.53
C PRO A 147 3.65 9.38 8.48
N PRO A 148 3.48 8.86 9.71
CA PRO A 148 4.60 8.69 10.63
C PRO A 148 5.50 7.52 10.21
N PHE A 149 6.81 7.64 10.46
CA PHE A 149 7.81 6.57 10.29
C PHE A 149 7.69 5.51 11.40
N ARG A 150 6.61 4.74 11.40
CA ARG A 150 6.34 3.71 12.41
C ARG A 150 5.72 2.47 11.76
N LEU A 151 5.93 1.30 12.37
CA LEU A 151 5.37 0.01 11.91
C LEU A 151 3.96 -0.22 12.47
N SER A 152 3.70 0.26 13.69
CA SER A 152 2.41 0.21 14.39
C SER A 152 1.97 1.61 14.81
N ASP A 153 0.68 1.73 15.17
CA ASP A 153 0.12 2.92 15.84
C ASP A 153 0.16 2.73 17.36
#